data_AF-A0A9E1HXN1-F1
#
_entry.id   AF-A0A9E1HXN1-F1
#
_cell.length_a   1.000
_cell.length_b   1.000
_cell.length_c   1.000
_cell.angle_alpha   90.00
_cell.angle_beta   90.00
_cell.angle_gamma   90.00
#
_symmetry.space_group_name_H-M   'P 1'
#
loop_
_entity.id
_entity.type
_entity.pdbx_description
1 polymer ?
#
loop_
_entity_poly.entity_id
_entity_poly.type
_entity_poly.pdbx_seq_one_letter_code
_entity_poly.pdbx_strand_id
1 'polypeptide(L)'
;MSNEVFQQNLDDEKGSRPGGPYLIQMLFKEPVSMPGKAEMTAVMEKHIGTAECFCHDKKTAGFAALEHMAEFKDVKAPVQLMVMGCSKFKGKGFDAFLMSQMWDCQEDRERIFRECRYQIVATDMLAAALPVLERANLDADFVEALAELYPTCEAFYFQNCGKLLLAEDVCSHQIEGADRFIRFGVNVRFFNIQGTEDMLIDTVGMSTLFLPDLQYHFHGMDPNWVVNHA
;
A
#
# COMPACT_ATOMS: atom_id res chain seq x y z
N MET A 1 -8.44 23.23 -5.26
CA MET A 1 -7.15 22.86 -4.63
C MET A 1 -6.88 23.84 -3.49
N SER A 2 -6.48 23.33 -2.32
CA SER A 2 -5.86 24.18 -1.29
C SER A 2 -4.56 24.77 -1.86
N ASN A 3 -4.34 26.07 -1.72
CA ASN A 3 -3.13 26.77 -2.21
C ASN A 3 -1.91 26.56 -1.28
N GLU A 4 -1.94 25.55 -0.40
CA GLU A 4 -0.83 25.27 0.50
C GLU A 4 0.31 24.57 -0.26
N VAL A 5 1.46 25.26 -0.33
CA VAL A 5 2.68 24.77 -0.97
C VAL A 5 3.52 24.06 0.08
N PHE A 6 3.72 22.74 -0.10
CA PHE A 6 4.57 21.93 0.77
C PHE A 6 6.00 21.88 0.22
N GLN A 7 6.98 21.86 1.12
CA GLN A 7 8.42 21.95 0.81
C GLN A 7 9.11 20.60 1.05
N GLN A 8 9.98 20.18 0.13
CA GLN A 8 10.78 18.97 0.26
C GLN A 8 11.86 19.13 1.35
N ASN A 9 11.97 18.15 2.24
CA ASN A 9 13.07 18.05 3.21
C ASN A 9 14.18 17.16 2.64
N LEU A 10 15.39 17.69 2.48
CA LEU A 10 16.55 16.97 1.92
C LEU A 10 17.26 16.08 2.95
N ASP A 11 16.94 16.20 4.25
CA ASP A 11 17.60 15.46 5.34
C ASP A 11 16.88 14.13 5.71
N ASP A 12 15.80 13.77 5.02
CA ASP A 12 14.99 12.60 5.38
C ASP A 12 15.61 11.30 4.82
N GLU A 13 16.42 10.62 5.65
CA GLU A 13 17.06 9.32 5.33
C GLU A 13 16.07 8.14 5.22
N LYS A 14 14.75 8.38 5.31
CA LYS A 14 13.69 7.36 5.18
C LYS A 14 13.46 6.92 3.73
N GLY A 15 14.55 6.67 2.99
CA GLY A 15 14.46 6.10 1.66
C GLY A 15 13.80 4.72 1.70
N SER A 16 12.82 4.49 0.83
CA SER A 16 12.27 3.16 0.55
C SER A 16 13.42 2.21 0.19
N ARG A 17 13.46 1.02 0.80
CA ARG A 17 14.43 -0.02 0.42
C ARG A 17 13.93 -0.68 -0.87
N PRO A 18 14.67 -0.62 -1.99
CA PRO A 18 14.24 -1.29 -3.21
C PRO A 18 13.96 -2.77 -2.97
N GLY A 19 12.81 -3.23 -3.45
CA GLY A 19 12.35 -4.59 -3.26
C GLY A 19 11.87 -4.93 -1.85
N GLY A 20 11.80 -3.96 -0.93
CA GLY A 20 11.33 -4.18 0.43
C GLY A 20 9.91 -4.75 0.49
N PRO A 21 9.46 -5.26 1.65
CA PRO A 21 8.13 -5.81 1.80
C PRO A 21 7.03 -4.82 1.42
N TYR A 22 5.95 -5.31 0.83
CA TYR A 22 4.75 -4.51 0.60
C TYR A 22 3.96 -4.42 1.91
N LEU A 23 3.77 -3.21 2.43
CA LEU A 23 3.25 -2.94 3.77
C LEU A 23 1.87 -2.28 3.68
N ILE A 24 0.85 -3.05 4.03
CA ILE A 24 -0.56 -2.66 3.97
C ILE A 24 -1.06 -2.43 5.39
N GLN A 25 -1.60 -1.25 5.67
CA GLN A 25 -2.16 -0.90 6.96
C GLN A 25 -3.65 -0.60 6.81
N MET A 26 -4.49 -1.50 7.31
CA MET A 26 -5.94 -1.33 7.37
C MET A 26 -6.33 -0.58 8.63
N LEU A 27 -7.24 0.40 8.50
CA LEU A 27 -7.67 1.27 9.59
C LEU A 27 -9.14 1.01 9.98
N PHE A 28 -9.40 0.97 11.28
CA PHE A 28 -10.72 0.64 11.83
C PHE A 28 -11.12 1.58 12.97
N LYS A 29 -12.41 1.90 13.05
CA LYS A 29 -13.03 2.64 14.17
C LYS A 29 -13.08 1.80 15.45
N GLU A 30 -13.50 0.54 15.32
CA GLU A 30 -13.68 -0.41 16.41
C GLU A 30 -12.65 -1.55 16.34
N PRO A 31 -12.35 -2.24 17.45
CA PRO A 31 -11.42 -3.38 17.41
C PRO A 31 -12.04 -4.53 16.61
N VAL A 32 -11.23 -5.14 15.75
CA VAL A 32 -11.63 -6.28 14.93
C VAL A 32 -10.88 -7.55 15.35
N SER A 33 -11.54 -8.70 15.27
CA SER A 33 -10.91 -9.99 15.52
C SER A 33 -10.24 -10.53 14.27
N MET A 34 -9.18 -11.35 14.45
CA MET A 34 -8.65 -12.18 13.37
C MET A 34 -9.78 -13.10 12.85
N PRO A 35 -10.06 -13.12 11.54
CA PRO A 35 -11.02 -14.05 10.95
C PRO A 35 -10.63 -15.51 11.20
N GLY A 36 -11.59 -16.43 11.07
CA GLY A 36 -11.34 -17.85 11.35
C GLY A 36 -10.34 -18.45 10.37
N LYS A 37 -9.53 -19.44 10.79
CA LYS A 37 -8.54 -20.08 9.90
C LYS A 37 -9.15 -20.56 8.58
N ALA A 38 -10.30 -21.24 8.64
CA ALA A 38 -10.97 -21.77 7.45
C ALA A 38 -11.46 -20.66 6.50
N GLU A 39 -12.00 -19.56 7.05
CA GLU A 39 -12.43 -18.40 6.27
C GLU A 39 -11.24 -17.71 5.60
N MET A 40 -10.18 -17.44 6.36
CA MET A 40 -8.96 -16.85 5.80
C MET A 40 -8.35 -17.73 4.72
N THR A 41 -8.24 -19.05 4.93
CA THR A 41 -7.74 -19.97 3.91
C THR A 41 -8.60 -19.92 2.66
N ALA A 42 -9.93 -19.97 2.77
CA ALA A 42 -10.81 -19.94 1.61
C ALA A 42 -10.69 -18.62 0.81
N VAL A 43 -10.62 -17.47 1.50
CA VAL A 43 -10.45 -16.18 0.82
C VAL A 43 -9.06 -16.05 0.22
N MET A 44 -8.00 -16.47 0.91
CA MET A 44 -6.65 -16.49 0.31
C MET A 44 -6.65 -17.36 -0.94
N GLU A 45 -7.14 -18.60 -0.88
CA GLU A 45 -7.18 -19.52 -2.02
C GLU A 45 -7.97 -18.97 -3.21
N LYS A 46 -9.03 -18.21 -2.95
CA LYS A 46 -9.83 -17.55 -3.98
C LYS A 46 -9.04 -16.49 -4.75
N HIS A 47 -8.18 -15.73 -4.07
CA HIS A 47 -7.51 -14.56 -4.64
C HIS A 47 -6.09 -14.85 -5.14
N ILE A 48 -5.31 -15.64 -4.38
CA ILE A 48 -3.87 -15.83 -4.65
C ILE A 48 -3.53 -17.25 -5.17
N GLY A 49 -4.54 -18.08 -5.41
CA GLY A 49 -4.36 -19.50 -5.74
C GLY A 49 -3.97 -20.35 -4.52
N THR A 50 -3.36 -21.50 -4.74
CA THR A 50 -3.10 -22.50 -3.69
C THR A 50 -2.29 -21.91 -2.51
N ALA A 51 -2.88 -21.91 -1.31
CA ALA A 51 -2.29 -21.30 -0.12
C ALA A 51 -2.25 -22.24 1.08
N GLU A 52 -1.10 -22.32 1.76
CA GLU A 52 -0.95 -23.09 3.00
C GLU A 52 -0.90 -22.15 4.22
N CYS A 53 -1.87 -22.28 5.13
CA CYS A 53 -1.85 -21.55 6.39
C CYS A 53 -0.92 -22.23 7.41
N PHE A 54 0.31 -21.72 7.54
CA PHE A 54 1.36 -22.26 8.42
C PHE A 54 1.30 -21.72 9.85
N CYS A 55 0.67 -20.56 10.09
CA CYS A 55 0.36 -20.09 11.43
C CYS A 55 -0.98 -19.36 11.47
N HIS A 56 -1.72 -19.52 12.57
CA HIS A 56 -2.97 -18.81 12.82
C HIS A 56 -3.24 -18.77 14.33
N ASP A 57 -3.25 -17.56 14.88
CA ASP A 57 -3.71 -17.27 16.22
C ASP A 57 -4.29 -15.84 16.29
N LYS A 58 -4.59 -15.35 17.50
CA LYS A 58 -5.14 -14.00 17.70
C LYS A 58 -4.17 -12.86 17.37
N LYS A 59 -2.86 -13.14 17.32
CA LYS A 59 -1.77 -12.18 17.12
C LYS A 59 -1.23 -12.21 15.70
N THR A 60 -1.34 -13.33 14.99
CA THR A 60 -0.85 -13.42 13.61
C THR A 60 -1.50 -14.56 12.85
N ALA A 61 -1.67 -14.36 11.54
CA ALA A 61 -1.92 -15.41 10.58
C ALA A 61 -0.89 -15.31 9.46
N GLY A 62 -0.44 -16.45 8.95
CA GLY A 62 0.59 -16.56 7.92
C GLY A 62 0.22 -17.60 6.88
N PHE A 63 0.38 -17.24 5.62
CA PHE A 63 0.03 -18.05 4.45
C PHE A 63 1.22 -18.16 3.52
N ALA A 64 1.56 -19.38 3.12
CA ALA A 64 2.52 -19.63 2.05
C ALA A 64 1.74 -19.72 0.73
N ALA A 65 2.05 -18.84 -0.22
CA ALA A 65 1.45 -18.86 -1.56
C ALA A 65 2.21 -19.85 -2.44
N LEU A 66 1.70 -21.08 -2.56
CA LEU A 66 2.44 -22.23 -3.12
C LEU A 66 2.64 -22.14 -4.64
N GLU A 67 1.85 -21.31 -5.32
CA GLU A 67 2.00 -21.03 -6.76
C GLU A 67 3.05 -19.93 -7.03
N HIS A 68 3.45 -19.19 -5.99
CA HIS A 68 4.35 -18.05 -6.08
C HIS A 68 5.67 -18.35 -5.36
N MET A 69 6.60 -18.95 -6.10
CA MET A 69 7.83 -19.48 -5.52
C MET A 69 9.02 -18.53 -5.75
N ALA A 70 9.50 -17.93 -4.66
CA ALA A 70 10.72 -17.14 -4.63
C ALA A 70 11.96 -18.04 -4.84
N GLU A 71 12.76 -17.72 -5.85
CA GLU A 71 14.01 -18.43 -6.16
C GLU A 71 15.21 -17.66 -5.62
N PHE A 72 15.88 -18.24 -4.61
CA PHE A 72 17.16 -17.80 -4.09
C PHE A 72 18.26 -18.74 -4.56
N LYS A 73 19.53 -18.31 -4.46
CA LYS A 73 20.69 -19.04 -4.98
C LYS A 73 20.71 -20.54 -4.63
N ASP A 74 20.29 -20.91 -3.42
CA ASP A 74 20.37 -22.28 -2.91
C ASP A 74 19.02 -22.84 -2.42
N VAL A 75 17.95 -22.04 -2.44
CA VAL A 75 16.65 -22.40 -1.88
C VAL A 75 15.52 -21.82 -2.73
N LYS A 76 14.49 -22.63 -2.95
CA LYS A 76 13.20 -22.20 -3.48
C LYS A 76 12.16 -22.29 -2.37
N ALA A 77 11.47 -21.20 -2.09
CA ALA A 77 10.47 -21.14 -1.03
C ALA A 77 9.25 -20.33 -1.50
N PRO A 78 8.03 -20.69 -1.07
CA PRO A 78 6.86 -19.89 -1.38
C PRO A 78 6.97 -18.51 -0.74
N VAL A 79 6.44 -17.50 -1.42
CA VAL A 79 6.20 -16.18 -0.82
C VAL A 79 5.26 -16.34 0.36
N GLN A 80 5.51 -15.59 1.44
CA GLN A 80 4.71 -15.63 2.65
C GLN A 80 3.91 -14.35 2.78
N LEU A 81 2.61 -14.47 3.02
CA LEU A 81 1.71 -13.36 3.31
C LEU A 81 1.36 -13.40 4.80
N MET A 82 1.59 -12.29 5.48
CA MET A 82 1.46 -12.18 6.92
C MET A 82 0.39 -11.16 7.28
N VAL A 83 -0.51 -11.51 8.19
CA VAL A 83 -1.54 -10.62 8.76
C VAL A 83 -1.32 -10.55 10.26
N MET A 84 -1.16 -9.34 10.79
CA MET A 84 -0.95 -9.11 12.22
C MET A 84 -2.29 -8.94 12.95
N GLY A 85 -2.33 -9.31 14.23
CA GLY A 85 -3.48 -9.09 15.07
C GLY A 85 -3.80 -7.61 15.26
N CYS A 86 -5.08 -7.31 15.46
CA CYS A 86 -5.56 -5.94 15.67
C CYS A 86 -4.81 -5.25 16.82
N SER A 87 -4.32 -4.04 16.55
CA SER A 87 -3.60 -3.20 17.51
C SER A 87 -4.14 -1.77 17.53
N LYS A 88 -3.76 -0.97 18.52
CA LYS A 88 -4.19 0.43 18.59
C LYS A 88 -3.48 1.27 17.52
N PHE A 89 -4.26 1.99 16.74
CA PHE A 89 -3.79 3.02 15.84
C PHE A 89 -3.61 4.35 16.58
N LYS A 90 -2.42 4.95 16.48
CA LYS A 90 -2.10 6.17 17.23
C LYS A 90 -2.47 7.46 16.48
N GLY A 91 -2.71 7.42 15.18
CA GLY A 91 -2.96 8.62 14.37
C GLY A 91 -1.82 9.65 14.40
N LYS A 92 -0.58 9.20 14.62
CA LYS A 92 0.62 10.05 14.70
C LYS A 92 1.69 9.53 13.75
N GLY A 93 2.58 10.43 13.30
CA GLY A 93 3.65 10.10 12.35
C GLY A 93 3.32 10.42 10.89
N PHE A 94 2.16 11.03 10.65
CA PHE A 94 1.78 11.59 9.36
C PHE A 94 2.01 13.10 9.42
N ASP A 95 3.06 13.58 8.75
CA ASP A 95 3.30 15.02 8.66
C ASP A 95 2.34 15.68 7.64
N ALA A 96 2.30 17.01 7.65
CA ALA A 96 1.40 17.76 6.80
C ALA A 96 1.68 17.52 5.30
N PHE A 97 2.95 17.27 4.94
CA PHE A 97 3.31 16.94 3.57
C PHE A 97 2.73 15.59 3.16
N LEU A 98 3.00 14.51 3.89
CA LEU A 98 2.44 13.19 3.62
C LEU A 98 0.91 13.22 3.56
N MET A 99 0.26 13.92 4.50
CA MET A 99 -1.19 14.08 4.47
C MET A 99 -1.65 14.80 3.20
N SER A 100 -0.95 15.85 2.76
CA SER A 100 -1.28 16.59 1.53
C SER A 100 -1.24 15.75 0.26
N GLN A 101 -0.46 14.67 0.25
CA GLN A 101 -0.31 13.75 -0.88
C GLN A 101 -1.32 12.59 -0.89
N MET A 102 -2.29 12.57 0.03
CA MET A 102 -3.38 11.58 0.06
C MET A 102 -4.56 12.04 -0.79
N TRP A 103 -4.36 12.10 -2.11
CA TRP A 103 -5.33 12.71 -3.03
C TRP A 103 -6.59 11.90 -3.22
N ASP A 104 -6.46 10.58 -3.22
CA ASP A 104 -7.60 9.66 -3.34
C ASP A 104 -8.54 9.70 -2.13
N CYS A 105 -8.17 10.40 -1.05
CA CYS A 105 -8.92 10.44 0.19
C CYS A 105 -8.98 11.85 0.80
N GLN A 106 -8.98 12.91 -0.02
CA GLN A 106 -8.91 14.30 0.50
C GLN A 106 -10.06 14.66 1.44
N GLU A 107 -11.29 14.24 1.11
CA GLU A 107 -12.49 14.58 1.87
C GLU A 107 -12.56 13.81 3.20
N ASP A 108 -12.02 12.59 3.23
CA ASP A 108 -12.17 11.66 4.35
C ASP A 108 -10.92 11.49 5.20
N ARG A 109 -9.71 11.83 4.73
CA ARG A 109 -8.44 11.54 5.43
C ARG A 109 -8.45 12.04 6.88
N GLU A 110 -8.93 13.27 7.11
CA GLU A 110 -8.99 13.84 8.45
C GLU A 110 -9.98 13.10 9.34
N ARG A 111 -11.15 12.76 8.79
CA ARG A 111 -12.17 11.95 9.47
C ARG A 111 -11.60 10.58 9.84
N ILE A 112 -10.94 9.89 8.91
CA ILE A 112 -10.33 8.58 9.12
C ILE A 112 -9.28 8.63 10.22
N PHE A 113 -8.32 9.56 10.16
CA PHE A 113 -7.29 9.68 11.20
C PHE A 113 -7.87 10.06 12.56
N ARG A 114 -8.95 10.84 12.56
CA ARG A 114 -9.65 11.24 13.78
C ARG A 114 -10.50 10.12 14.36
N GLU A 115 -11.14 9.28 13.56
CA GLU A 115 -12.14 8.30 14.02
C GLU A 115 -11.57 6.89 14.14
N CYS A 116 -10.61 6.51 13.32
CA CYS A 116 -9.95 5.22 13.45
C CYS A 116 -9.09 5.18 14.72
N ARG A 117 -9.22 4.07 15.45
CA ARG A 117 -8.52 3.81 16.72
C ARG A 117 -7.76 2.49 16.70
N TYR A 118 -7.97 1.69 15.67
CA TYR A 118 -7.39 0.36 15.52
C TYR A 118 -6.82 0.18 14.13
N GLN A 119 -5.88 -0.75 14.03
CA GLN A 119 -5.23 -1.11 12.78
C GLN A 119 -4.93 -2.60 12.73
N ILE A 120 -4.88 -3.11 11.51
CA ILE A 120 -4.23 -4.37 11.16
C ILE A 120 -3.13 -4.03 10.16
N VAL A 121 -1.96 -4.63 10.35
CA VAL A 121 -0.85 -4.55 9.38
C VAL A 121 -0.74 -5.90 8.70
N ALA A 122 -0.67 -5.87 7.38
CA ALA A 122 -0.43 -7.02 6.54
C ALA A 122 0.79 -6.77 5.64
N THR A 123 1.54 -7.82 5.31
CA THR A 123 2.73 -7.69 4.50
C THR A 123 3.10 -8.96 3.74
N ASP A 124 3.70 -8.79 2.57
CA ASP A 124 4.42 -9.87 1.88
C ASP A 124 5.78 -10.12 2.54
N MET A 125 6.35 -11.30 2.30
CA MET A 125 7.71 -11.65 2.70
C MET A 125 8.28 -12.58 1.63
N LEU A 126 9.56 -12.40 1.29
CA LEU A 126 10.27 -13.12 0.23
C LEU A 126 9.82 -12.78 -1.21
N ALA A 127 8.82 -11.92 -1.39
CA ALA A 127 8.30 -11.53 -2.70
C ALA A 127 9.30 -10.80 -3.60
N ALA A 128 10.36 -10.21 -3.03
CA ALA A 128 11.42 -9.54 -3.78
C ALA A 128 12.10 -10.42 -4.84
N ALA A 129 12.07 -11.73 -4.70
CA ALA A 129 12.66 -12.66 -5.67
C ALA A 129 11.70 -13.05 -6.81
N LEU A 130 10.44 -12.62 -6.77
CA LEU A 130 9.48 -12.89 -7.84
C LEU A 130 9.73 -11.97 -9.05
N PRO A 131 9.36 -12.42 -10.26
CA PRO A 131 9.21 -11.54 -11.42
C PRO A 131 8.28 -10.35 -11.11
N VAL A 132 8.62 -9.17 -11.65
CA VAL A 132 7.94 -7.90 -11.41
C VAL A 132 6.41 -7.99 -11.53
N LEU A 133 5.92 -8.53 -12.66
CA LEU A 133 4.47 -8.64 -12.92
C LEU A 133 3.79 -9.67 -12.03
N GLU A 134 4.50 -10.72 -11.63
CA GLU A 134 3.97 -11.74 -10.73
C GLU A 134 3.79 -11.17 -9.32
N ARG A 135 4.82 -10.48 -8.80
CA ARG A 135 4.74 -9.77 -7.53
C ARG A 135 3.62 -8.72 -7.54
N ALA A 136 3.54 -7.91 -8.59
CA ALA A 136 2.51 -6.88 -8.71
C ALA A 136 1.09 -7.44 -8.63
N ASN A 137 0.84 -8.59 -9.28
CA ASN A 137 -0.45 -9.27 -9.19
C ASN A 137 -0.69 -9.84 -7.80
N LEU A 138 0.26 -10.61 -7.26
CA LEU A 138 0.13 -11.22 -5.93
C LEU A 138 -0.15 -10.16 -4.84
N ASP A 139 0.59 -9.06 -4.86
CA ASP A 139 0.40 -7.96 -3.92
C ASP A 139 -0.98 -7.32 -4.06
N ALA A 140 -1.48 -7.13 -5.29
CA ALA A 140 -2.82 -6.62 -5.53
C ALA A 140 -3.93 -7.60 -5.10
N ASP A 141 -3.80 -8.88 -5.44
CA ASP A 141 -4.71 -9.95 -5.03
C ASP A 141 -4.75 -10.06 -3.50
N PHE A 142 -3.61 -9.85 -2.83
CA PHE A 142 -3.56 -9.81 -1.37
C PHE A 142 -4.32 -8.62 -0.78
N VAL A 143 -4.26 -7.43 -1.39
CA VAL A 143 -5.08 -6.28 -0.96
C VAL A 143 -6.57 -6.61 -1.07
N GLU A 144 -7.00 -7.19 -2.20
CA GLU A 144 -8.40 -7.57 -2.43
C GLU A 144 -8.87 -8.64 -1.45
N ALA A 145 -8.04 -9.65 -1.17
CA ALA A 145 -8.31 -10.66 -0.15
C ALA A 145 -8.49 -10.04 1.25
N LEU A 146 -7.66 -9.05 1.61
CA LEU A 146 -7.78 -8.35 2.88
C LEU A 146 -9.05 -7.50 2.95
N ALA A 147 -9.45 -6.87 1.84
CA ALA A 147 -10.70 -6.12 1.77
C ALA A 147 -11.94 -7.02 1.94
N GLU A 148 -11.91 -8.24 1.39
CA GLU A 148 -12.96 -9.23 1.59
C GLU A 148 -12.99 -9.78 3.04
N LEU A 149 -11.82 -10.03 3.64
CA LEU A 149 -11.71 -10.53 5.01
C LEU A 149 -12.10 -9.52 6.09
N TYR A 150 -11.97 -8.22 5.79
CA TYR A 150 -12.18 -7.15 6.74
C TYR A 150 -13.21 -6.12 6.22
N PRO A 151 -14.49 -6.49 6.08
CA PRO A 151 -15.51 -5.65 5.45
C PRO A 151 -15.84 -4.37 6.25
N THR A 152 -15.42 -4.29 7.52
CA THR A 152 -15.57 -3.09 8.36
C THR A 152 -14.35 -2.17 8.31
N CYS A 153 -13.38 -2.44 7.44
CA CYS A 153 -12.24 -1.56 7.21
C CYS A 153 -12.75 -0.20 6.69
N GLU A 154 -12.21 0.89 7.22
CA GLU A 154 -12.54 2.23 6.72
C GLU A 154 -11.60 2.66 5.59
N ALA A 155 -10.32 2.31 5.71
CA ALA A 155 -9.29 2.76 4.77
C ALA A 155 -8.05 1.87 4.78
N PHE A 156 -7.37 1.85 3.64
CA PHE A 156 -6.08 1.20 3.40
C PHE A 156 -5.00 2.27 3.26
N TYR A 157 -4.00 2.22 4.13
CA TYR A 157 -2.78 3.02 4.04
C TYR A 157 -1.61 2.14 3.59
N PHE A 158 -0.98 2.51 2.47
CA PHE A 158 0.14 1.78 1.89
C PHE A 158 1.44 2.47 2.28
N GLN A 159 2.21 1.86 3.19
CA GLN A 159 3.37 2.55 3.79
C GLN A 159 4.49 2.81 2.77
N ASN A 160 4.60 1.97 1.74
CA ASN A 160 5.63 2.07 0.70
C ASN A 160 5.51 3.33 -0.14
N CYS A 161 4.29 3.82 -0.39
CA CYS A 161 4.02 4.97 -1.26
C CYS A 161 3.31 6.13 -0.55
N GLY A 162 2.89 5.94 0.70
CA GLY A 162 2.18 6.95 1.47
C GLY A 162 0.74 7.18 1.03
N LYS A 163 0.18 6.28 0.20
CA LYS A 163 -1.17 6.39 -0.34
C LYS A 163 -2.20 5.96 0.70
N LEU A 164 -3.32 6.69 0.76
CA LEU A 164 -4.50 6.34 1.57
C LEU A 164 -5.69 6.18 0.62
N LEU A 165 -6.33 5.02 0.64
CA LEU A 165 -7.55 4.73 -0.11
C LEU A 165 -8.70 4.40 0.83
N LEU A 166 -9.93 4.76 0.46
CA LEU A 166 -11.11 4.26 1.14
C LEU A 166 -11.24 2.75 0.89
N ALA A 167 -11.75 2.01 1.87
CA ALA A 167 -12.00 0.58 1.69
C ALA A 167 -13.01 0.32 0.56
N GLU A 168 -13.98 1.21 0.35
CA GLU A 168 -14.93 1.09 -0.75
C GLU A 168 -14.28 1.21 -2.14
N ASP A 169 -13.25 2.04 -2.28
CA ASP A 169 -12.51 2.20 -3.54
C ASP A 169 -11.66 0.97 -3.87
N VAL A 170 -11.15 0.31 -2.83
CA VAL A 170 -10.45 -0.97 -2.96
C VAL A 170 -11.43 -2.09 -3.35
N CYS A 171 -12.66 -2.08 -2.82
CA CYS A 171 -13.64 -3.12 -3.13
C CYS A 171 -14.35 -2.94 -4.49
N SER A 172 -14.42 -1.72 -5.03
CA SER A 172 -15.29 -1.39 -6.17
C SER A 172 -14.56 -1.14 -7.50
N HIS A 173 -13.22 -1.11 -7.51
CA HIS A 173 -12.47 -0.88 -8.75
C HIS A 173 -12.75 -1.96 -9.80
N GLN A 174 -12.49 -1.62 -11.06
CA GLN A 174 -12.66 -2.51 -12.22
C GLN A 174 -11.34 -2.76 -12.96
N ILE A 175 -10.22 -2.38 -12.35
CA ILE A 175 -8.87 -2.56 -12.91
C ILE A 175 -8.49 -4.04 -12.80
N GLU A 176 -7.90 -4.60 -13.84
CA GLU A 176 -7.46 -5.99 -13.91
C GLU A 176 -5.93 -6.10 -14.00
N GLY A 177 -5.38 -7.25 -13.63
CA GLY A 177 -3.96 -7.56 -13.80
C GLY A 177 -3.02 -6.67 -12.97
N ALA A 178 -1.81 -6.47 -13.47
CA ALA A 178 -0.75 -5.77 -12.75
C ALA A 178 -1.00 -4.25 -12.60
N ASP A 179 -1.90 -3.68 -13.40
CA ASP A 179 -2.27 -2.25 -13.31
C ASP A 179 -2.93 -1.93 -11.96
N ARG A 180 -3.50 -2.93 -11.29
CA ARG A 180 -3.99 -2.81 -9.90
C ARG A 180 -2.88 -2.41 -8.93
N PHE A 181 -1.65 -2.85 -9.15
CA PHE A 181 -0.52 -2.40 -8.34
C PHE A 181 -0.26 -0.91 -8.51
N ILE A 182 -0.45 -0.34 -9.71
CA ILE A 182 -0.34 1.11 -9.91
C ILE A 182 -1.44 1.84 -9.12
N ARG A 183 -2.65 1.28 -9.06
CA ARG A 183 -3.75 1.83 -8.25
C ARG A 183 -3.41 1.85 -6.76
N PHE A 184 -2.87 0.77 -6.21
CA PHE A 184 -2.67 0.62 -4.76
C PHE A 184 -1.27 1.04 -4.30
N GLY A 185 -0.25 0.50 -4.95
CA GLY A 185 1.15 0.55 -4.54
C GLY A 185 1.94 1.73 -5.07
N VAL A 186 1.35 2.61 -5.89
CA VAL A 186 2.01 3.80 -6.43
C VAL A 186 1.23 5.05 -6.08
N ASN A 187 1.92 6.06 -5.56
CA ASN A 187 1.37 7.38 -5.28
C ASN A 187 2.05 8.43 -6.15
N VAL A 188 1.26 9.29 -6.79
CA VAL A 188 1.75 10.49 -7.48
C VAL A 188 1.73 11.63 -6.48
N ARG A 189 2.81 12.38 -6.38
CA ARG A 189 2.95 13.51 -5.46
C ARG A 189 3.27 14.78 -6.22
N PHE A 190 2.81 15.91 -5.70
CA PHE A 190 3.02 17.25 -6.25
C PHE A 190 3.50 18.17 -5.14
N PHE A 191 4.61 18.86 -5.37
CA PHE A 191 5.18 19.85 -4.47
C PHE A 191 6.11 20.82 -5.20
N ASN A 192 6.47 21.92 -4.55
CA ASN A 192 7.39 22.91 -5.11
C ASN A 192 8.76 22.82 -4.46
N ILE A 193 9.81 23.13 -5.23
CA ILE A 193 11.18 23.15 -4.73
C ILE A 193 11.42 24.47 -3.97
N GLN A 194 11.97 24.35 -2.76
CA GLN A 194 12.21 25.50 -1.89
C GLN A 194 13.11 26.54 -2.56
N GLY A 195 12.67 27.81 -2.54
CA GLY A 195 13.45 28.94 -3.08
C GLY A 195 13.37 29.09 -4.60
N THR A 196 12.48 28.36 -5.27
CA THR A 196 12.29 28.42 -6.73
C THR A 196 10.80 28.51 -7.10
N GLU A 197 10.50 28.74 -8.39
CA GLU A 197 9.15 28.59 -8.95
C GLU A 197 8.95 27.19 -9.58
N ASP A 198 9.86 26.26 -9.29
CA ASP A 198 9.89 24.93 -9.89
C ASP A 198 8.80 24.05 -9.26
N MET A 199 7.93 23.54 -10.14
CA MET A 199 6.92 22.55 -9.78
C MET A 199 7.47 21.15 -10.06
N LEU A 200 7.28 20.25 -9.09
CA LEU A 200 7.79 18.90 -9.13
C LEU A 200 6.65 17.91 -8.94
N ILE A 201 6.59 16.92 -9.83
CA ILE A 201 5.75 15.74 -9.69
C ILE A 201 6.65 14.53 -9.62
N ASP A 202 6.44 13.65 -8.66
CA ASP A 202 7.09 12.34 -8.66
C ASP A 202 6.11 11.21 -8.35
N THR A 203 6.48 10.00 -8.75
CA THR A 203 5.85 8.79 -8.26
C THR A 203 6.63 8.28 -7.06
N VAL A 204 5.95 7.57 -6.16
CA VAL A 204 6.60 6.77 -5.13
C VAL A 204 5.91 5.43 -5.05
N GLY A 205 6.70 4.37 -5.02
CA GLY A 205 6.23 3.01 -4.71
C GLY A 205 6.71 1.97 -5.71
N MET A 206 7.13 2.38 -6.90
CA MET A 206 7.69 1.50 -7.93
C MET A 206 8.94 0.77 -7.46
N SER A 207 9.70 1.39 -6.55
CA SER A 207 10.85 0.76 -5.89
C SER A 207 10.52 -0.57 -5.19
N THR A 208 9.26 -0.78 -4.76
CA THR A 208 8.78 -2.08 -4.22
C THR A 208 8.98 -3.20 -5.25
N LEU A 209 8.83 -2.92 -6.53
CA LEU A 209 9.02 -3.86 -7.63
C LEU A 209 10.43 -3.77 -8.27
N PHE A 210 11.39 -3.10 -7.62
CA PHE A 210 12.70 -2.74 -8.20
C PHE A 210 12.62 -1.87 -9.46
N LEU A 211 11.48 -1.22 -9.69
CA LEU A 211 11.31 -0.29 -10.80
C LEU A 211 11.63 1.14 -10.35
N PRO A 212 12.16 1.97 -11.25
CA PRO A 212 12.38 3.37 -10.94
C PRO A 212 11.04 4.10 -10.83
N ASP A 213 10.98 5.03 -9.89
CA ASP A 213 9.94 6.04 -9.84
C ASP A 213 10.25 7.17 -10.86
N LEU A 214 9.21 7.86 -11.34
CA LEU A 214 9.32 8.96 -12.28
C LEU A 214 9.39 10.30 -11.53
N GLN A 215 10.07 11.28 -12.11
CA GLN A 215 10.07 12.65 -11.62
C GLN A 215 10.04 13.63 -12.79
N TYR A 216 9.08 14.55 -12.75
CA TYR A 216 8.92 15.65 -13.69
C TYR A 216 9.23 16.97 -13.00
N HIS A 217 10.04 17.78 -13.67
CA HIS A 217 10.31 19.19 -13.33
C HIS A 217 9.71 20.05 -14.43
N PHE A 218 8.83 20.98 -14.08
CA PHE A 218 8.10 21.76 -15.08
C PHE A 218 7.74 23.17 -14.62
N HIS A 219 7.49 24.02 -15.61
CA HIS A 219 7.16 25.43 -15.43
C HIS A 219 6.05 25.86 -16.38
N GLY A 220 5.14 26.73 -15.92
CA GLY A 220 4.13 27.36 -16.77
C GLY A 220 3.09 26.42 -17.39
N MET A 221 3.03 25.16 -16.95
CA MET A 221 2.02 24.17 -17.35
C MET A 221 1.02 23.96 -16.21
N ASP A 222 -0.21 23.57 -16.55
CA ASP A 222 -1.23 23.17 -15.56
C ASP A 222 -0.77 21.90 -14.83
N PRO A 223 -0.57 21.93 -13.50
CA PRO A 223 -0.16 20.77 -12.72
C PRO A 223 -1.06 19.55 -12.89
N ASN A 224 -2.37 19.75 -13.07
CA ASN A 224 -3.31 18.63 -13.22
C ASN A 224 -3.02 17.80 -14.48
N TRP A 225 -2.56 18.44 -15.55
CA TRP A 225 -2.22 17.74 -16.80
C TRP A 225 -0.98 16.89 -16.62
N VAL A 226 0.02 17.43 -15.91
CA VAL A 226 1.27 16.72 -15.65
C VAL A 226 1.04 15.58 -14.65
N VAL A 227 0.18 15.77 -13.64
CA VAL A 227 -0.21 14.73 -12.67
C VAL A 227 -0.90 13.55 -13.37
N ASN A 228 -1.86 13.81 -14.27
CA ASN A 228 -2.57 12.72 -14.97
C ASN A 228 -1.71 12.01 -16.03
N HIS A 229 -0.57 12.60 -16.42
CA HIS A 229 0.39 11.97 -17.31
C HIS A 229 1.42 11.10 -16.57
N ALA A 230 1.75 11.47 -15.33
CA ALA A 230 2.62 10.72 -14.44
C ALA A 230 1.95 9.42 -13.95
#